data_AF-A0A6V7W0H7-F1
#
_entry.id   AF-A0A6V7W0H7-F1
#
_cell.length_a   1.000
_cell.length_b   1.000
_cell.length_c   1.000
_cell.angle_alpha   90.00
_cell.angle_beta   90.00
_cell.angle_gamma   90.00
#
_symmetry.space_group_name_H-M   'P 1'
#
loop_
_entity.id
_entity.type
_entity.pdbx_description
1 polymer ?
#
loop_
_entity_poly.entity_id
_entity_poly.type
_entity_poly.pdbx_seq_one_letter_code
_entity_poly.pdbx_strand_id
1 'polypeptide(L)'
;MKEFFEKEGIEKHEPTHSIVKASVAERAIRNVKQRLYRNFAQKKTLNWIDVLEKILEGINKAKSRIHGMRPIDVNFDNAQKVWKRIYGNIFSSDKSKIKPKLKKDDFVRMSVEKGAFEKGYIPNWGDEILQVDKIKETPLPIQYKVRDDKGEKFKGSFYNEELTRVRKDADTEYRIEKVVRKRKRPDGTFDVLVKFIGYPEREWIHESQLV
;
A
#
# COMPACT_ATOMS: atom_id res chain seq x y z
N MET A 1 15.59 19.06 9.57
CA MET A 1 15.46 18.13 8.42
C MET A 1 14.67 18.75 7.27
N LYS A 2 13.46 19.30 7.50
CA LYS A 2 12.73 20.05 6.45
C LYS A 2 13.55 21.23 5.88
N GLU A 3 14.14 22.03 6.76
CA GLU A 3 15.03 23.14 6.40
C GLU A 3 16.24 22.72 5.55
N PHE A 4 16.79 21.52 5.82
CA PHE A 4 17.90 20.98 5.03
C PHE A 4 17.45 20.61 3.62
N PHE A 5 16.29 19.96 3.48
CA PHE A 5 15.74 19.61 2.17
C PHE A 5 15.38 20.84 1.34
N GLU A 6 14.80 21.86 1.97
CA GLU A 6 14.52 23.13 1.29
C GLU A 6 15.79 23.83 0.83
N LYS A 7 16.82 23.86 1.68
CA LYS A 7 18.13 24.46 1.34
C LYS A 7 18.81 23.74 0.17
N GLU A 8 18.76 22.42 0.14
CA GLU A 8 19.40 21.59 -0.89
C GLU A 8 18.52 21.34 -2.12
N GLY A 9 17.31 21.91 -2.18
CA GLY A 9 16.37 21.71 -3.28
C GLY A 9 15.85 20.28 -3.43
N ILE A 10 15.76 19.53 -2.32
CA ILE A 10 15.31 18.13 -2.28
C ILE A 10 13.81 18.08 -2.01
N GLU A 11 13.04 17.54 -2.94
CA GLU A 11 11.61 17.30 -2.73
C GLU A 11 11.38 16.02 -1.90
N LYS A 12 10.68 16.15 -0.78
CA LYS A 12 10.35 15.00 0.09
C LYS A 12 9.03 14.37 -0.34
N HIS A 13 9.08 13.10 -0.72
CA HIS A 13 7.89 12.29 -0.96
C HIS A 13 7.64 11.29 0.18
N GLU A 14 6.44 11.30 0.75
CA GLU A 14 6.04 10.37 1.79
C GLU A 14 4.90 9.45 1.32
N PRO A 15 5.02 8.13 1.52
CA PRO A 15 3.92 7.22 1.29
C PRO A 15 2.85 7.40 2.37
N THR A 16 1.74 8.05 2.03
CA THR A 16 0.72 8.41 3.03
C THR A 16 -0.11 7.21 3.53
N HIS A 17 -0.21 6.11 2.78
CA HIS A 17 -1.14 4.98 3.07
C HIS A 17 -0.70 3.59 2.55
N SER A 18 0.55 3.39 2.15
CA SER A 18 1.01 2.06 1.70
C SER A 18 2.42 1.82 2.22
N ILE A 19 2.63 0.74 2.96
CA ILE A 19 3.94 0.38 3.50
C ILE A 19 4.90 -0.10 2.38
N VAL A 20 4.35 -0.48 1.22
CA VAL A 20 5.13 -1.13 0.14
C VAL A 20 5.84 -0.14 -0.80
N LYS A 21 5.74 1.18 -0.57
CA LYS A 21 6.32 2.18 -1.50
C LYS A 21 7.85 2.28 -1.45
N ALA A 22 8.51 1.71 -0.43
CA ALA A 22 9.97 1.67 -0.31
C ALA A 22 10.60 0.30 -0.65
N SER A 23 9.91 -0.53 -1.44
CA SER A 23 10.30 -1.92 -1.73
C SER A 23 11.74 -2.09 -2.25
N VAL A 24 12.28 -1.12 -3.01
CA VAL A 24 13.65 -1.15 -3.50
C VAL A 24 14.67 -1.03 -2.35
N ALA A 25 14.41 -0.13 -1.41
CA ALA A 25 15.24 0.03 -0.21
C ALA A 25 15.14 -1.21 0.68
N GLU A 26 13.94 -1.74 0.90
CA GLU A 26 13.73 -2.97 1.67
C GLU A 26 14.47 -4.17 1.07
N ARG A 27 14.45 -4.30 -0.26
CA ARG A 27 15.21 -5.33 -0.97
C ARG A 27 16.72 -5.16 -0.78
N ALA A 28 17.23 -3.93 -0.79
CA ALA A 28 18.63 -3.64 -0.54
C ALA A 28 19.04 -4.02 0.90
N ILE A 29 18.24 -3.63 1.90
CA ILE A 29 18.43 -3.98 3.31
C ILE A 29 18.46 -5.49 3.49
N ARG A 30 17.52 -6.22 2.86
CA ARG A 30 17.49 -7.68 2.89
C ARG A 30 18.78 -8.29 2.33
N ASN A 31 19.31 -7.78 1.22
CA ASN A 31 20.54 -8.30 0.60
C ASN A 31 21.76 -8.08 1.51
N VAL A 32 21.87 -6.91 2.13
CA VAL A 32 22.93 -6.62 3.11
C VAL A 32 22.83 -7.56 4.31
N LYS A 33 21.63 -7.66 4.92
CA LYS A 33 21.40 -8.56 6.06
C LYS A 33 21.72 -10.01 5.71
N GLN A 34 21.30 -10.52 4.56
CA GLN A 34 21.61 -11.90 4.15
C GLN A 34 23.12 -12.20 4.14
N ARG A 35 23.94 -11.26 3.68
CA ARG A 35 25.41 -11.44 3.67
C ARG A 35 26.01 -11.30 5.07
N LEU A 36 25.50 -10.37 5.88
CA LEU A 36 25.90 -10.22 7.28
C LEU A 36 25.64 -11.50 8.08
N TYR A 37 24.43 -12.05 8.00
CA TYR A 37 24.07 -13.26 8.74
C TYR A 37 24.87 -14.50 8.33
N ARG A 38 25.26 -14.61 7.04
CA ARG A 38 26.22 -15.64 6.61
C ARG A 38 27.59 -15.46 7.27
N ASN A 39 28.07 -14.22 7.35
CA ASN A 39 29.33 -13.92 8.01
C ASN A 39 29.28 -14.20 9.52
N PHE A 40 28.18 -13.83 10.18
CA PHE A 40 27.97 -14.08 11.59
C PHE A 40 28.00 -15.57 11.92
N ALA A 41 27.32 -16.39 11.11
CA ALA A 41 27.32 -17.84 11.28
C ALA A 41 28.74 -18.43 11.13
N GLN A 42 29.51 -17.93 10.16
CA GLN A 42 30.88 -18.42 9.91
C GLN A 42 31.86 -18.00 11.00
N LYS A 43 31.83 -16.73 11.42
CA LYS A 43 32.80 -16.15 12.37
C LYS A 43 32.36 -16.26 13.83
N LYS A 44 31.15 -16.75 14.11
CA LYS A 44 30.55 -16.82 15.46
C LYS A 44 30.59 -15.46 16.19
N THR A 45 30.30 -14.39 15.47
CA THR A 45 30.27 -13.01 16.00
C THR A 45 29.10 -12.25 15.40
N LEU A 46 28.60 -11.26 16.13
CA LEU A 46 27.59 -10.32 15.65
C LEU A 46 28.19 -8.94 15.32
N ASN A 47 29.52 -8.80 15.36
CA ASN A 47 30.17 -7.55 14.98
C ASN A 47 30.03 -7.31 13.47
N TRP A 48 29.16 -6.37 13.11
CA TRP A 48 28.92 -5.99 11.73
C TRP A 48 29.79 -4.84 11.26
N ILE A 49 30.32 -4.01 12.16
CA ILE A 49 31.03 -2.77 11.83
C ILE A 49 32.25 -3.10 10.96
N ASP A 50 33.06 -4.08 11.39
CA ASP A 50 34.30 -4.46 10.73
C ASP A 50 34.11 -5.09 9.34
N VAL A 51 32.91 -5.60 9.03
CA VAL A 51 32.64 -6.38 7.82
C VAL A 51 31.64 -5.70 6.87
N LEU A 52 30.91 -4.69 7.34
CA LEU A 52 29.87 -4.02 6.57
C LEU A 52 30.44 -3.43 5.27
N GLU A 53 31.57 -2.73 5.35
CA GLU A 53 32.17 -2.08 4.19
C GLU A 53 32.54 -3.10 3.09
N LYS A 54 33.19 -4.20 3.48
CA LYS A 54 33.53 -5.30 2.57
C LYS A 54 32.29 -5.94 1.94
N ILE A 55 31.19 -6.06 2.70
CA ILE A 55 29.92 -6.59 2.19
C ILE A 55 29.31 -5.63 1.16
N LEU A 56 29.28 -4.33 1.46
CA LEU A 56 28.74 -3.30 0.56
C LEU A 56 29.55 -3.23 -0.73
N GLU A 57 30.88 -3.24 -0.64
CA GLU A 57 31.76 -3.30 -1.80
C GLU A 57 31.46 -4.53 -2.67
N GLY A 58 31.32 -5.70 -2.03
CA GLY A 58 30.96 -6.93 -2.72
C GLY A 58 29.54 -6.93 -3.31
N ILE A 59 28.61 -6.12 -2.81
CA ILE A 59 27.28 -5.94 -3.42
C ILE A 59 27.41 -5.00 -4.63
N ASN A 60 28.10 -3.88 -4.46
CA ASN A 60 28.25 -2.84 -5.47
C ASN A 60 29.08 -3.30 -6.68
N LYS A 61 30.03 -4.21 -6.48
CA LYS A 61 30.82 -4.84 -7.56
C LYS A 61 30.16 -6.08 -8.18
N ALA A 62 29.05 -6.57 -7.63
CA ALA A 62 28.37 -7.75 -8.18
C ALA A 62 27.45 -7.36 -9.34
N LYS A 63 27.54 -8.08 -10.46
CA LYS A 63 26.66 -7.87 -11.61
C LYS A 63 25.23 -8.26 -11.26
N SER A 64 24.30 -7.31 -11.38
CA SER A 64 22.88 -7.56 -11.20
C SER A 64 22.32 -8.33 -12.41
N ARG A 65 21.52 -9.37 -12.17
CA ARG A 65 20.84 -10.11 -13.24
C ARG A 65 19.75 -9.28 -13.93
N ILE A 66 19.13 -8.35 -13.21
CA ILE A 66 17.97 -7.57 -13.68
C ILE A 66 18.38 -6.65 -14.84
N HIS A 67 19.39 -5.81 -14.63
CA HIS A 67 19.88 -4.85 -15.63
C HIS A 67 21.25 -5.21 -16.20
N GLY A 68 21.86 -6.31 -15.76
CA GLY A 68 23.11 -6.82 -16.31
C GLY A 68 24.33 -5.94 -16.09
N MET A 69 24.32 -5.02 -15.13
CA MET A 69 25.46 -4.15 -14.77
C MET A 69 25.77 -4.25 -13.29
N ARG A 70 26.96 -3.83 -12.87
CA ARG A 70 27.29 -3.68 -11.44
C ARG A 70 26.71 -2.36 -10.94
N PRO A 71 26.12 -2.29 -9.72
CA PRO A 71 25.63 -1.04 -9.17
C PRO A 71 26.66 0.10 -9.18
N ILE A 72 27.94 -0.20 -8.93
CA ILE A 72 29.02 0.79 -8.94
C ILE A 72 29.27 1.43 -10.32
N ASP A 73 28.90 0.75 -11.40
CA ASP A 73 29.07 1.28 -12.75
C ASP A 73 27.87 2.14 -13.19
N VAL A 74 26.80 2.24 -12.38
CA VAL A 74 25.59 3.00 -12.74
C VAL A 74 25.80 4.49 -12.47
N ASN A 75 25.61 5.31 -13.48
CA ASN A 75 25.78 6.77 -13.42
C ASN A 75 24.68 7.47 -14.24
N PHE A 76 24.65 8.81 -14.25
CA PHE A 76 23.63 9.57 -14.96
C PHE A 76 23.62 9.30 -16.47
N ASP A 77 24.78 9.08 -17.09
CA ASP A 77 24.90 8.84 -18.54
C ASP A 77 24.24 7.52 -18.96
N ASN A 78 24.36 6.49 -18.12
CA ASN A 78 23.82 5.16 -18.41
C ASN A 78 22.49 4.85 -17.70
N ALA A 79 22.01 5.75 -16.84
CA ALA A 79 20.76 5.59 -16.09
C ALA A 79 19.58 5.28 -17.01
N GLN A 80 19.47 5.95 -18.16
CA GLN A 80 18.38 5.72 -19.10
C GLN A 80 18.42 4.33 -19.73
N LYS A 81 19.62 3.81 -20.01
CA LYS A 81 19.82 2.45 -20.54
C LYS A 81 19.46 1.40 -19.49
N VAL A 82 19.86 1.62 -18.24
CA VAL A 82 19.49 0.76 -17.10
C VAL A 82 17.98 0.77 -16.91
N TRP A 83 17.36 1.96 -16.88
CA TRP A 83 15.92 2.13 -16.74
C TRP A 83 15.15 1.42 -17.86
N LYS A 84 15.54 1.62 -19.12
CA LYS A 84 14.92 0.95 -20.27
C LYS A 84 15.06 -0.57 -20.20
N ARG A 85 16.13 -1.10 -19.61
CA ARG A 85 16.29 -2.54 -19.44
C ARG A 85 15.40 -3.11 -18.33
N ILE A 86 15.24 -2.39 -17.23
CA ILE A 86 14.41 -2.82 -16.09
C ILE A 86 12.93 -2.68 -16.44
N TYR A 87 12.54 -1.54 -17.00
CA TYR A 87 11.14 -1.14 -17.14
C TYR A 87 10.68 -0.97 -18.59
N GLY A 88 11.58 -1.03 -19.56
CA GLY A 88 11.23 -0.79 -20.97
C GLY A 88 10.08 -1.66 -21.43
N ASN A 89 10.12 -2.96 -21.14
CA ASN A 89 9.04 -3.89 -21.52
C ASN A 89 7.70 -3.60 -20.81
N ILE A 90 7.74 -3.07 -19.58
CA ILE A 90 6.55 -2.74 -18.79
C ILE A 90 5.83 -1.52 -19.39
N PHE A 91 6.60 -0.56 -19.89
CA PHE A 91 6.07 0.67 -20.48
C PHE A 91 5.97 0.63 -22.01
N SER A 92 6.62 -0.34 -22.67
CA SER A 92 6.57 -0.56 -24.12
C SER A 92 5.56 -1.62 -24.54
N SER A 93 5.00 -2.38 -23.60
CA SER A 93 3.87 -3.25 -23.93
C SER A 93 2.74 -2.38 -24.47
N ASP A 94 2.20 -2.81 -25.61
CA ASP A 94 1.11 -2.19 -26.35
C ASP A 94 0.08 -1.58 -25.38
N LYS A 95 0.08 -0.24 -25.23
CA LYS A 95 -0.76 0.47 -24.25
C LYS A 95 -2.24 0.13 -24.41
N SER A 96 -2.63 -0.31 -25.61
CA SER A 96 -3.94 -0.84 -25.97
C SER A 96 -4.38 -2.05 -25.13
N LYS A 97 -3.45 -2.78 -24.50
CA LYS A 97 -3.72 -3.97 -23.69
C LYS A 97 -3.94 -3.68 -22.21
N ILE A 98 -3.51 -2.52 -21.71
CA ILE A 98 -3.62 -2.19 -20.28
C ILE A 98 -4.91 -1.43 -20.04
N LYS A 99 -5.97 -2.17 -19.74
CA LYS A 99 -7.30 -1.62 -19.45
C LYS A 99 -7.52 -1.56 -17.95
N PRO A 100 -8.16 -0.49 -17.43
CA PRO A 100 -8.55 -0.45 -16.03
C PRO A 100 -9.56 -1.57 -15.74
N LYS A 101 -9.30 -2.33 -14.67
CA LYS A 101 -10.19 -3.42 -14.22
C LYS A 101 -11.40 -2.87 -13.46
N LEU A 102 -11.21 -1.74 -12.77
CA LEU A 102 -12.24 -1.00 -12.07
C LEU A 102 -12.68 0.20 -12.90
N LYS A 103 -13.95 0.56 -12.78
CA LYS A 103 -14.57 1.70 -13.45
C LYS A 103 -14.83 2.79 -12.43
N LYS A 104 -15.03 4.02 -12.91
CA LYS A 104 -15.55 5.10 -12.08
C LYS A 104 -16.89 4.65 -11.49
N ASP A 105 -17.11 5.03 -10.23
CA ASP A 105 -18.33 4.76 -9.46
C ASP A 105 -18.54 3.29 -9.05
N ASP A 106 -17.59 2.38 -9.36
CA ASP A 106 -17.55 1.04 -8.76
C ASP A 106 -17.37 1.12 -7.25
N PHE A 107 -18.09 0.27 -6.53
CA PHE A 107 -17.86 0.05 -5.09
C PHE A 107 -16.71 -0.94 -4.88
N VAL A 108 -15.83 -0.61 -3.94
CA VAL A 108 -14.63 -1.38 -3.65
C VAL A 108 -14.37 -1.47 -2.15
N ARG A 109 -13.68 -2.54 -1.73
CA ARG A 109 -13.05 -2.63 -0.41
C ARG A 109 -11.54 -2.57 -0.55
N MET A 110 -10.89 -1.94 0.41
CA MET A 110 -9.42 -1.83 0.45
C MET A 110 -8.81 -3.02 1.17
N SER A 111 -7.64 -3.48 0.72
CA SER A 111 -6.90 -4.55 1.38
C SER A 111 -6.43 -4.13 2.77
N VAL A 112 -6.56 -4.99 3.77
CA VAL A 112 -5.97 -4.81 5.09
C VAL A 112 -4.55 -5.34 5.08
N GLU A 113 -3.60 -4.51 5.50
CA GLU A 113 -2.23 -4.96 5.70
C GLU A 113 -2.16 -5.89 6.90
N LYS A 114 -1.59 -7.09 6.68
CA LYS A 114 -1.44 -8.11 7.71
C LYS A 114 0.01 -8.24 8.16
N GLY A 115 0.21 -8.37 9.46
CA GLY A 115 1.48 -8.78 10.04
C GLY A 115 1.88 -10.21 9.64
N ALA A 116 3.19 -10.50 9.69
CA ALA A 116 3.76 -11.79 9.28
C ALA A 116 3.20 -13.02 10.05
N PHE A 117 2.63 -12.82 11.23
CA PHE A 117 2.09 -13.86 12.11
C PHE A 117 0.59 -13.71 12.37
N GLU A 118 -0.12 -12.98 11.51
CA GLU A 118 -1.56 -12.86 11.66
C GLU A 118 -2.30 -14.15 11.32
N LYS A 119 -3.43 -14.35 12.00
CA LYS A 119 -4.25 -15.55 11.86
C LYS A 119 -4.90 -15.58 10.48
N GLY A 120 -4.75 -16.71 9.77
CA GLY A 120 -5.23 -16.85 8.39
C GLY A 120 -6.74 -16.70 8.20
N TYR A 121 -7.54 -16.94 9.25
CA TYR A 121 -8.99 -16.79 9.20
C TYR A 121 -9.49 -15.34 9.32
N ILE A 122 -8.61 -14.38 9.62
CA ILE A 122 -8.97 -12.96 9.63
C ILE A 122 -9.20 -12.52 8.16
N PRO A 123 -10.19 -11.70 7.84
CA PRO A 123 -10.38 -11.18 6.48
C PRO A 123 -9.15 -10.40 5.95
N ASN A 124 -8.91 -10.45 4.64
CA ASN A 124 -7.86 -9.66 3.96
C ASN A 124 -8.37 -8.29 3.47
N TRP A 125 -9.67 -8.04 3.57
CA TRP A 125 -10.34 -6.85 3.03
C TRP A 125 -11.03 -6.11 4.17
N GLY A 126 -10.94 -4.78 4.16
CA GLY A 126 -11.57 -3.92 5.15
C GLY A 126 -13.09 -3.93 5.00
N ASP A 127 -13.80 -3.60 6.07
CA ASP A 127 -15.26 -3.53 6.08
C ASP A 127 -15.81 -2.33 5.31
N GLU A 128 -15.06 -1.22 5.35
CA GLU A 128 -15.43 0.02 4.70
C GLU A 128 -15.57 -0.16 3.18
N ILE A 129 -16.77 0.12 2.69
CA ILE A 129 -17.08 0.15 1.27
C ILE A 129 -16.83 1.56 0.76
N LEU A 130 -15.89 1.68 -0.17
CA LEU A 130 -15.50 2.92 -0.82
C LEU A 130 -15.98 2.93 -2.27
N GLN A 131 -15.96 4.10 -2.89
CA GLN A 131 -16.30 4.28 -4.29
C GLN A 131 -15.10 4.80 -5.10
N VAL A 132 -14.91 4.29 -6.32
CA VAL A 132 -13.87 4.79 -7.22
C VAL A 132 -14.22 6.19 -7.73
N ASP A 133 -13.44 7.20 -7.33
CA ASP A 133 -13.59 8.60 -7.73
C ASP A 133 -12.92 8.90 -9.07
N LYS A 134 -11.67 8.43 -9.24
CA LYS A 134 -10.87 8.70 -10.45
C LYS A 134 -9.92 7.56 -10.78
N ILE A 135 -9.79 7.28 -12.06
CA ILE A 135 -8.81 6.33 -12.61
C ILE A 135 -7.61 7.16 -13.14
N LYS A 136 -6.41 6.78 -12.71
CA LYS A 136 -5.14 7.31 -13.21
C LYS A 136 -4.47 6.26 -14.08
N GLU A 137 -4.69 6.37 -15.39
CA GLU A 137 -4.14 5.42 -16.36
C GLU A 137 -2.68 5.71 -16.73
N THR A 138 -2.18 6.91 -16.39
CA THR A 138 -0.81 7.32 -16.70
C THR A 138 -0.22 8.13 -15.54
N PRO A 139 1.05 7.85 -15.14
CA PRO A 139 1.90 6.75 -15.61
C PRO A 139 1.43 5.38 -15.08
N LEU A 140 1.85 4.31 -15.77
CA LEU A 140 1.60 2.93 -15.34
C LEU A 140 2.41 2.56 -14.09
N PRO A 141 1.95 1.60 -13.27
CA PRO A 141 0.69 0.87 -13.40
C PRO A 141 -0.53 1.73 -13.06
N ILE A 142 -1.72 1.32 -13.52
CA ILE A 142 -2.98 2.06 -13.28
C ILE A 142 -3.21 2.21 -11.78
N GLN A 143 -3.52 3.43 -11.35
CA GLN A 143 -3.87 3.73 -9.97
C GLN A 143 -5.29 4.28 -9.88
N TYR A 144 -5.92 4.10 -8.73
CA TYR A 144 -7.28 4.55 -8.46
C TYR A 144 -7.28 5.51 -7.28
N LYS A 145 -8.07 6.57 -7.38
CA LYS A 145 -8.49 7.38 -6.24
C LYS A 145 -9.87 6.92 -5.81
N VAL A 146 -10.07 6.80 -4.50
CA VAL A 146 -11.33 6.37 -3.90
C VAL A 146 -11.86 7.47 -2.98
N ARG A 147 -13.17 7.43 -2.75
CA ARG A 147 -13.91 8.30 -1.84
C ARG A 147 -14.87 7.48 -0.98
N ASP A 148 -15.20 7.99 0.18
CA ASP A 148 -16.23 7.39 1.04
C ASP A 148 -17.65 7.71 0.53
N ASP A 149 -18.64 7.25 1.29
CA ASP A 149 -20.07 7.49 1.02
C ASP A 149 -20.49 8.96 1.18
N LYS A 150 -19.72 9.75 1.92
CA LYS A 150 -19.95 11.20 2.13
C LYS A 150 -19.26 12.05 1.07
N GLY A 151 -18.47 11.43 0.19
CA GLY A 151 -17.70 12.09 -0.85
C GLY A 151 -16.34 12.61 -0.39
N GLU A 152 -15.91 12.31 0.84
CA GLU A 152 -14.55 12.59 1.31
C GLU A 152 -13.55 11.71 0.54
N LYS A 153 -12.52 12.36 -0.02
CA LYS A 153 -11.52 11.69 -0.85
C LYS A 153 -10.40 11.15 0.02
N PHE A 154 -10.12 9.87 -0.13
CA PHE A 154 -8.95 9.27 0.52
C PHE A 154 -7.68 9.89 -0.04
N LYS A 155 -6.74 10.20 0.87
CA LYS A 155 -5.43 10.69 0.48
C LYS A 155 -4.66 9.56 -0.21
N GLY A 156 -3.90 9.91 -1.25
CA GLY A 156 -3.11 8.95 -2.01
C GLY A 156 -3.82 8.37 -3.24
N SER A 157 -3.30 7.24 -3.71
CA SER A 157 -3.80 6.50 -4.85
C SER A 157 -3.39 5.04 -4.67
N PHE A 158 -4.27 4.14 -5.07
CA PHE A 158 -4.19 2.71 -4.77
C PHE A 158 -4.01 1.92 -6.06
N TYR A 159 -3.22 0.87 -6.01
CA TYR A 159 -3.11 -0.07 -7.10
C TYR A 159 -4.33 -0.97 -7.19
N ASN A 160 -4.48 -1.66 -8.32
CA ASN A 160 -5.57 -2.62 -8.50
C ASN A 160 -5.52 -3.74 -7.45
N GLU A 161 -4.34 -4.16 -7.03
CA GLU A 161 -4.11 -5.24 -6.08
C GLU A 161 -4.56 -4.87 -4.66
N GLU A 162 -4.63 -3.58 -4.36
CA GLU A 162 -5.06 -3.04 -3.06
C GLU A 162 -6.58 -2.85 -2.97
N LEU A 163 -7.32 -3.11 -4.07
CA LEU A 163 -8.77 -2.89 -4.17
C LEU A 163 -9.49 -4.14 -4.70
N THR A 164 -10.62 -4.49 -4.08
CA THR A 164 -11.54 -5.49 -4.63
C THR A 164 -12.90 -4.88 -4.91
N ARG A 165 -13.48 -5.16 -6.08
CA ARG A 165 -14.85 -4.74 -6.40
C ARG A 165 -15.84 -5.47 -5.49
N VAL A 166 -16.86 -4.75 -5.00
CA VAL A 166 -17.98 -5.29 -4.22
C VAL A 166 -19.30 -4.77 -4.78
N ARG A 167 -20.38 -5.46 -4.45
CA ARG A 167 -21.76 -4.99 -4.69
C ARG A 167 -22.23 -4.24 -3.45
N LYS A 168 -22.90 -3.11 -3.65
CA LYS A 168 -23.56 -2.34 -2.59
C LYS A 168 -25.02 -2.14 -2.99
N ASP A 169 -25.93 -2.63 -2.16
CA ASP A 169 -27.39 -2.57 -2.33
C ASP A 169 -28.08 -2.35 -0.97
N ALA A 170 -29.42 -2.32 -0.98
CA ALA A 170 -30.22 -2.06 0.22
C ALA A 170 -30.06 -3.15 1.31
N ASP A 171 -29.69 -4.36 0.90
CA ASP A 171 -29.49 -5.52 1.79
C ASP A 171 -28.02 -5.66 2.25
N THR A 172 -27.19 -4.67 1.94
CA THR A 172 -25.77 -4.70 2.34
C THR A 172 -25.64 -4.57 3.86
N GLU A 173 -25.12 -5.62 4.48
CA GLU A 173 -24.89 -5.68 5.92
C GLU A 173 -23.55 -5.03 6.31
N TYR A 174 -23.55 -4.31 7.44
CA TYR A 174 -22.37 -3.67 8.02
C TYR A 174 -22.08 -4.25 9.40
N ARG A 175 -20.84 -4.68 9.62
CA ARG A 175 -20.42 -5.23 10.91
C ARG A 175 -20.29 -4.13 11.96
N ILE A 176 -20.94 -4.33 13.11
CA ILE A 176 -20.91 -3.40 14.22
C ILE A 176 -19.66 -3.66 15.07
N GLU A 177 -18.86 -2.63 15.30
CA GLU A 177 -17.75 -2.65 16.26
C GLU A 177 -18.30 -2.55 17.69
N LYS A 178 -19.20 -1.58 17.92
CA LYS A 178 -19.77 -1.32 19.24
C LYS A 178 -21.11 -0.60 19.16
N VAL A 179 -22.06 -1.03 20.00
CA VAL A 179 -23.25 -0.24 20.35
C VAL A 179 -22.89 0.72 21.48
N VAL A 180 -23.05 2.02 21.25
CA VAL A 180 -22.57 3.08 22.16
C VAL A 180 -23.67 3.59 23.07
N ARG A 181 -24.87 3.83 22.52
CA ARG A 181 -26.04 4.36 23.25
C ARG A 181 -27.34 3.79 22.69
N LYS A 182 -28.38 3.79 23.51
CA LYS A 182 -29.77 3.49 23.10
C LYS A 182 -30.66 4.66 23.52
N ARG A 183 -31.61 5.05 22.67
CA ARG A 183 -32.62 6.08 22.99
C ARG A 183 -34.01 5.58 22.63
N LYS A 184 -35.00 5.96 23.43
CA LYS A 184 -36.41 5.68 23.15
C LYS A 184 -36.99 6.79 22.27
N ARG A 185 -37.71 6.42 21.23
CA ARG A 185 -38.46 7.34 20.37
C ARG A 185 -39.83 7.66 20.98
N PRO A 186 -40.47 8.77 20.58
CA PRO A 186 -41.82 9.12 21.04
C PRO A 186 -42.88 8.05 20.73
N ASP A 187 -42.69 7.28 19.65
CA ASP A 187 -43.56 6.18 19.22
C ASP A 187 -43.40 4.88 20.06
N GLY A 188 -42.49 4.88 21.04
CA GLY A 188 -42.20 3.73 21.90
C GLY A 188 -41.11 2.79 21.39
N THR A 189 -40.64 2.97 20.16
CA THR A 189 -39.54 2.20 19.56
C THR A 189 -38.17 2.70 20.03
N PHE A 190 -37.08 2.04 19.63
CA PHE A 190 -35.73 2.39 20.03
C PHE A 190 -34.80 2.61 18.85
N ASP A 191 -33.96 3.64 18.96
CA ASP A 191 -32.76 3.79 18.15
C ASP A 191 -31.52 3.42 18.95
N VAL A 192 -30.53 2.88 18.27
CA VAL A 192 -29.20 2.59 18.81
C VAL A 192 -28.14 3.37 18.04
N LEU A 193 -27.21 3.99 18.77
CA LEU A 193 -26.04 4.65 18.21
C LEU A 193 -24.95 3.60 18.07
N VAL A 194 -24.60 3.24 16.85
CA VAL A 194 -23.61 2.21 16.53
C VAL A 194 -22.36 2.81 15.94
N LYS A 195 -21.22 2.16 16.20
CA LYS A 195 -19.97 2.37 15.48
C LYS A 195 -19.75 1.14 14.61
N PHE A 196 -19.68 1.31 13.29
CA PHE A 196 -19.38 0.23 12.37
C PHE A 196 -17.86 0.01 12.24
N ILE A 197 -17.44 -1.22 11.98
CA ILE A 197 -16.03 -1.54 11.76
C ILE A 197 -15.55 -0.82 10.50
N GLY A 198 -14.42 -0.11 10.59
CA GLY A 198 -13.82 0.59 9.46
C GLY A 198 -14.42 1.96 9.15
N TYR A 199 -15.54 2.34 9.78
CA TYR A 199 -16.16 3.65 9.59
C TYR A 199 -15.77 4.60 10.73
N PRO A 200 -15.35 5.85 10.43
CA PRO A 200 -14.89 6.79 11.45
C PRO A 200 -16.04 7.33 12.32
N GLU A 201 -17.22 7.49 11.72
CA GLU A 201 -18.37 8.11 12.36
C GLU A 201 -19.34 7.09 12.96
N ARG A 202 -20.15 7.58 13.91
CA ARG A 202 -21.20 6.81 14.58
C ARG A 202 -22.54 7.19 14.00
N GLU A 203 -23.41 6.21 13.80
CA GLU A 203 -24.71 6.43 13.18
C GLU A 203 -25.84 5.88 14.05
N TRP A 204 -26.97 6.58 14.04
CA TRP A 204 -28.19 6.11 14.69
C TRP A 204 -28.94 5.20 13.71
N ILE A 205 -29.16 3.96 14.11
CA ILE A 205 -29.98 3.00 13.38
C ILE A 205 -31.16 2.56 14.23
N HIS A 206 -32.24 2.12 13.59
CA HIS A 206 -33.38 1.58 14.29
C HIS A 206 -33.04 0.20 14.88
N GLU A 207 -33.51 -0.13 16.07
CA GLU A 207 -33.17 -1.40 16.73
C GLU A 207 -33.54 -2.64 15.89
N SER A 208 -34.58 -2.55 15.06
CA SER A 208 -34.97 -3.65 14.15
C SER A 208 -33.99 -3.92 13.01
N GLN A 209 -33.01 -3.04 12.78
CA GLN A 209 -31.96 -3.21 11.78
C GLN A 209 -30.74 -3.96 12.33
N LEU A 210 -30.71 -4.21 13.65
CA LEU A 210 -29.73 -5.11 14.23
C LEU A 210 -30.09 -6.55 13.86
N VAL A 211 -29.18 -7.22 13.16
CA VAL A 211 -29.27 -8.65 12.81
C VAL A 211 -28.24 -9.41 13.62
#